data_AF-A0AA40P366-F1
#
_entry.id   AF-A0AA40P366-F1
#
_cell.length_a   1.000
_cell.length_b   1.000
_cell.length_c   1.000
_cell.angle_alpha   90.00
_cell.angle_beta   90.00
_cell.angle_gamma   90.00
#
_symmetry.space_group_name_H-M   'P 1'
#
loop_
_entity.id
_entity.type
_entity.pdbx_description
1 polymer ?
#
loop_
_entity_poly.entity_id
_entity_poly.type
_entity_poly.pdbx_seq_one_letter_code
_entity_poly.pdbx_strand_id
1 'polypeptide(L)' 'MVSSDLMEVMGISDRILVMSEGAITGELNRDEADESRLLQLALPRTRS' A
#
# COMPACT_ATOMS: atom_id res chain seq x y z
N MET A 1 -8.31 13.48 -0.36
CA MET A 1 -9.41 12.67 0.23
C MET A 1 -8.79 11.66 1.17
N VAL A 2 -9.49 11.29 2.24
CA VAL A 2 -9.05 10.22 3.15
C VAL A 2 -10.14 9.16 3.14
N SER A 3 -9.75 7.92 2.88
CA SER A 3 -10.63 6.75 2.95
C SER A 3 -9.91 5.66 3.73
N SER A 4 -10.69 4.85 4.43
CA SER A 4 -10.24 3.66 5.16
C SER A 4 -10.50 2.37 4.40
N ASP A 5 -11.18 2.42 3.26
CA ASP A 5 -11.44 1.26 2.41
C ASP A 5 -10.33 1.14 1.36
N LEU A 6 -9.63 0.01 1.35
CA LEU A 6 -8.52 -0.24 0.45
C LEU A 6 -8.97 -0.24 -1.03
N MET A 7 -10.14 -0.82 -1.33
CA MET A 7 -10.69 -0.88 -2.68
C MET A 7 -11.05 0.51 -3.20
N GLU A 8 -11.62 1.36 -2.33
CA GLU A 8 -11.91 2.75 -2.69
C GLU A 8 -10.62 3.53 -3.00
N VAL A 9 -9.61 3.42 -2.12
CA VAL A 9 -8.31 4.10 -2.29
C VAL A 9 -7.62 3.64 -3.59
N MET A 10 -7.61 2.34 -3.89
CA MET A 10 -7.05 1.82 -5.14
C MET A 10 -7.80 2.34 -6.37
N GLY A 11 -9.13 2.46 -6.29
CA GLY A 11 -9.95 2.98 -7.39
C GLY A 11 -9.62 4.44 -7.76
N ILE A 12 -9.30 5.28 -6.77
CA ILE A 12 -9.06 6.71 -6.98
C ILE A 12 -7.58 7.07 -7.18
N SER A 13 -6.65 6.19 -6.82
CA SER A 13 -5.22 6.50 -6.79
C SER A 13 -4.52 6.10 -8.09
N ASP A 14 -3.66 6.97 -8.62
CA ASP A 14 -2.77 6.66 -9.75
C ASP A 14 -1.44 6.04 -9.27
N ARG A 15 -0.97 6.45 -8.08
CA ARG A 15 0.22 5.95 -7.39
C ARG A 15 -0.08 5.75 -5.91
N ILE A 16 0.40 4.66 -5.35
CA ILE A 16 0.19 4.26 -3.96
C ILE A 16 1.54 4.08 -3.29
N LEU A 17 1.80 4.88 -2.26
CA LEU A 17 2.97 4.77 -1.38
C LEU A 17 2.55 4.05 -0.11
N VAL A 18 3.24 2.97 0.22
CA VAL A 18 2.98 2.19 1.44
C VAL A 18 4.02 2.56 2.48
N MET A 19 3.57 2.87 3.69
CA MET A 19 4.42 3.19 4.82
C MET A 19 4.18 2.17 5.94
N SER A 20 5.26 1.66 6.51
CA SER A 20 5.24 0.81 7.70
C SER A 20 6.42 1.18 8.58
N GLU A 21 6.22 1.17 9.90
CA GLU A 21 7.26 1.49 10.89
C GLU A 21 7.97 2.84 10.68
N GLY A 22 7.24 3.85 10.17
CA GLY A 22 7.76 5.19 9.92
C GLY A 22 8.66 5.32 8.69
N ALA A 23 8.74 4.28 7.85
CA ALA A 23 9.46 4.29 6.59
C ALA A 23 8.56 3.90 5.41
N ILE A 24 8.82 4.46 4.23
CA ILE A 24 8.18 4.01 3.00
C ILE A 24 8.73 2.62 2.67
N THR A 25 7.86 1.63 2.64
CA THR A 25 8.20 0.22 2.39
C THR A 25 8.01 -0.19 0.94
N GLY A 26 7.23 0.57 0.18
CA GLY A 26 7.09 0.37 -1.26
C GLY A 26 6.27 1.44 -1.94
N GLU A 27 6.32 1.40 -3.27
CA GLU A 27 5.57 2.25 -4.17
C GLU A 27 5.00 1.36 -5.28
N LEU A 28 3.72 1.54 -5.59
CA LEU A 28 3.03 0.84 -6.67
C LEU A 28 2.28 1.86 -7.54
N ASN A 29 2.38 1.69 -8.86
CA ASN A 29 1.47 2.35 -9.79
C ASN A 29 0.11 1.64 -9.79
N ARG A 30 -0.94 2.29 -10.31
CA ARG A 30 -2.29 1.73 -10.39
C ARG A 30 -2.36 0.34 -11.03
N ASP A 31 -1.55 0.08 -12.05
CA ASP A 31 -1.47 -1.20 -12.76
C ASP A 31 -0.74 -2.30 -11.97
N GLU A 32 0.07 -1.92 -10.99
CA GLU A 32 0.81 -2.82 -10.10
C GLU A 32 0.13 -3.02 -8.74
N ALA A 33 -0.87 -2.19 -8.45
CA ALA A 33 -1.59 -2.17 -7.19
C ALA A 33 -2.61 -3.31 -7.13
N ASP A 34 -2.27 -4.36 -6.38
CA ASP A 34 -3.20 -5.37 -5.92
C ASP A 34 -3.19 -5.46 -4.39
N GLU A 35 -4.29 -5.94 -3.82
CA GLU A 35 -4.48 -6.04 -2.37
C GLU A 35 -3.36 -6.86 -1.70
N SER A 36 -2.92 -7.95 -2.33
CA SER A 36 -1.91 -8.83 -1.76
C SER A 36 -0.55 -8.14 -1.66
N ARG A 37 -0.15 -7.37 -2.68
CA ARG A 37 1.09 -6.60 -2.68
C ARG A 37 1.05 -5.47 -1.67
N LEU A 38 -0.06 -4.74 -1.59
CA LEU A 38 -0.23 -3.66 -0.63
C LEU A 38 -0.13 -4.18 0.80
N LEU A 39 -0.80 -5.30 1.12
CA LEU A 39 -0.70 -5.95 2.41
C LEU A 39 0.73 -6.43 2.72
N GLN A 40 1.42 -7.04 1.75
CA GLN A 40 2.81 -7.46 1.94
C GLN A 40 3.75 -6.30 2.23
N LEU A 41 3.53 -5.13 1.62
CA LEU A 41 4.31 -3.92 1.87
C LEU A 41 3.97 -3.28 3.23
N ALA A 42 2.71 -3.38 3.67
CA ALA A 42 2.25 -2.80 4.93
C ALA A 42 2.64 -3.64 6.16
N LEU A 43 2.74 -4.96 6.00
CA LEU A 43 3.10 -5.86 7.09
C LEU A 43 4.57 -5.65 7.53
N PRO A 44 4.84 -5.60 8.84
CA PRO A 44 6.21 -5.56 9.34
C PRO A 44 6.97 -6.78 8.85
N ARG A 45 8.17 -6.58 8.29
CA ARG A 45 9.06 -7.70 7.99
C ARG A 45 9.52 -8.25 9.33
N THR A 46 8.87 -9.30 9.82
CA THR A 46 9.25 -9.98 11.06
C THR A 46 10.77 -10.14 11.08
N ARG A 47 11.45 -9.50 12.04
CA ARG A 47 12.86 -9.72 12.32
C ARG A 47 13.03 -11.21 12.63
N SER A 48 13.71 -11.93 11.74
CA SER A 48 14.32 -13.23 12.08
C SER A 48 15.39 -13.04 13.15
#